data_AF-A0A7C5DTL0-F1
#
_entry.id   AF-A0A7C5DTL0-F1
#
_cell.length_a   1.000
_cell.length_b   1.000
_cell.length_c   1.000
_cell.angle_alpha   90.00
_cell.angle_beta   90.00
_cell.angle_gamma   90.00
#
_symmetry.space_group_name_H-M   'P 1'
#
loop_
_entity.id
_entity.type
_entity.pdbx_description
1 polymer ?
#
loop_
_entity_poly.entity_id
_entity_poly.type
_entity_poly.pdbx_seq_one_letter_code
_entity_poly.pdbx_strand_id
1 'polypeptide(L)'
;MTAHKLHAVLVPVGLAWETIHRIDPGIELYHQDGRHANPTGSYLTACVFYSVMFNTSPEGLTGSFHYKGKVWVNLEKGRASLLQKVAWKTVSTLHTLYGLP
;
A
#
# COMPACT_ATOMS: atom_id res chain seq x y z
N MET A 1 8.94 -8.02 -21.43
CA MET A 1 8.92 -9.28 -20.66
C MET A 1 8.02 -9.06 -19.44
N THR A 2 7.08 -9.97 -19.12
CA THR A 2 6.09 -9.75 -18.03
C THR A 2 6.45 -10.59 -16.80
N ALA A 3 5.97 -10.21 -15.61
CA ALA A 3 6.20 -10.98 -14.37
C ALA A 3 5.77 -12.46 -14.50
N HIS A 4 4.64 -12.70 -15.16
CA HIS A 4 4.16 -14.06 -15.50
C HIS A 4 5.19 -14.87 -16.30
N LYS A 5 5.79 -14.28 -17.34
CA LYS A 5 6.81 -14.96 -18.17
C LYS A 5 8.10 -15.27 -17.41
N LEU A 6 8.32 -14.60 -16.28
CA LEU A 6 9.50 -14.75 -15.43
C LEU A 6 9.22 -15.57 -14.16
N HIS A 7 7.99 -16.06 -13.97
CA HIS A 7 7.57 -16.68 -12.70
C HIS A 7 7.87 -15.78 -11.48
N ALA A 8 7.80 -14.46 -11.67
CA ALA A 8 8.08 -13.48 -10.63
C ALA A 8 6.80 -13.07 -9.91
N VAL A 9 6.93 -12.75 -8.62
CA VAL A 9 5.84 -12.18 -7.81
C VAL A 9 5.55 -10.75 -8.26
N LEU A 10 4.27 -10.41 -8.39
CA LEU A 10 3.80 -9.06 -8.70
C LEU A 10 3.19 -8.42 -7.45
N VAL A 11 3.71 -7.26 -7.04
CA VAL A 11 3.13 -6.47 -5.94
C VAL A 11 2.22 -5.38 -6.53
N PRO A 12 0.90 -5.40 -6.28
CA PRO A 12 -0.09 -4.59 -7.01
C PRO A 12 -0.24 -3.16 -6.46
N VAL A 13 0.88 -2.44 -6.30
CA VAL A 13 0.90 -1.09 -5.68
C VAL A 13 0.01 -0.10 -6.43
N GLY A 14 0.09 -0.08 -7.78
CA GLY A 14 -0.67 0.86 -8.60
C GLY A 14 -2.19 0.76 -8.42
N LEU A 15 -2.71 -0.46 -8.26
CA LEU A 15 -4.16 -0.69 -8.06
C LEU A 15 -4.63 -0.22 -6.68
N ALA A 16 -3.78 -0.36 -5.65
CA ALA A 16 -4.09 0.18 -4.32
C ALA A 16 -4.10 1.72 -4.33
N TRP A 17 -3.14 2.34 -5.02
CA TRP A 17 -3.06 3.80 -5.17
C TRP A 17 -4.25 4.36 -5.94
N GLU A 18 -4.58 3.76 -7.10
CA GLU A 18 -5.75 4.13 -7.90
C GLU A 18 -7.03 4.03 -7.08
N THR A 19 -7.15 2.98 -6.25
CA THR A 19 -8.31 2.82 -5.37
C THR A 19 -8.44 3.98 -4.40
N ILE A 20 -7.36 4.39 -3.73
CA ILE A 20 -7.39 5.55 -2.83
C ILE A 20 -7.74 6.83 -3.58
N HIS A 21 -7.11 7.07 -4.74
CA HIS A 21 -7.39 8.25 -5.55
C HIS A 21 -8.87 8.36 -5.95
N ARG A 22 -9.54 7.21 -6.18
CA ARG A 22 -10.96 7.15 -6.52
C ARG A 22 -11.89 7.33 -5.31
N ILE A 23 -11.58 6.72 -4.16
CA ILE A 23 -12.52 6.69 -3.02
C ILE A 23 -12.33 7.86 -2.06
N ASP A 24 -11.13 8.44 -2.01
CA ASP A 24 -10.82 9.61 -1.18
C ASP A 24 -9.73 10.46 -1.85
N PRO A 25 -10.11 11.31 -2.83
CA PRO A 25 -9.17 12.20 -3.51
C PRO A 25 -8.46 13.21 -2.59
N GLY A 26 -8.95 13.40 -1.35
CA GLY A 26 -8.32 14.26 -0.35
C GLY A 26 -7.08 13.64 0.30
N ILE A 27 -6.88 12.33 0.14
CA ILE A 27 -5.64 11.66 0.58
C ILE A 27 -4.59 11.82 -0.51
N GLU A 28 -3.71 12.80 -0.33
CA GLU A 28 -2.55 12.98 -1.21
C GLU A 28 -1.53 11.86 -1.00
N LEU A 29 -1.14 11.18 -2.08
CA LEU A 29 -0.15 10.10 -2.08
C LEU A 29 1.17 10.53 -2.72
N TYR A 30 1.14 11.58 -3.54
CA TYR A 30 2.31 12.10 -4.22
C TYR A 30 3.01 13.18 -3.41
N HIS A 31 4.30 13.28 -3.62
CA HIS A 31 5.09 14.44 -3.26
C HIS A 31 4.71 15.63 -4.16
N GLN A 32 5.12 16.84 -3.80
CA GLN A 32 4.81 18.07 -4.55
C GLN A 32 5.31 18.05 -6.01
N ASP A 33 6.23 17.14 -6.34
CA ASP A 33 6.70 16.92 -7.71
C ASP A 33 5.74 16.11 -8.59
N GLY A 34 4.65 15.59 -8.03
CA GLY A 34 3.64 14.79 -8.73
C GLY A 34 4.14 13.42 -9.21
N ARG A 35 5.28 12.94 -8.73
CA ARG A 35 5.94 11.71 -9.19
C ARG A 35 6.33 10.79 -8.05
N HIS A 36 7.02 11.31 -7.04
CA HIS A 36 7.47 10.50 -5.92
C HIS A 36 6.35 10.26 -4.93
N ALA A 37 6.42 9.15 -4.19
CA ALA A 37 5.54 8.94 -3.06
C ALA A 37 5.88 9.92 -1.92
N ASN A 38 4.85 10.53 -1.34
CA ASN A 38 4.99 11.19 -0.04
C ASN A 38 4.97 10.13 1.10
N PRO A 39 5.07 10.53 2.38
CA PRO A 39 4.98 9.58 3.51
C PRO A 39 3.73 8.69 3.51
N THR A 40 2.56 9.22 3.15
CA THR A 40 1.29 8.48 3.08
C THR A 40 1.32 7.47 1.93
N GLY A 41 1.78 7.88 0.74
CA GLY A 41 1.96 6.98 -0.42
C GLY A 41 2.98 5.87 -0.16
N SER A 42 4.08 6.21 0.52
CA SER A 42 5.10 5.25 0.94
C SER A 42 4.53 4.24 1.94
N TYR A 43 3.70 4.70 2.88
CA TYR A 43 3.02 3.83 3.84
C TYR A 43 2.04 2.85 3.18
N LEU A 44 1.19 3.33 2.26
CA LEU A 44 0.29 2.45 1.50
C LEU A 44 1.08 1.41 0.70
N THR A 45 2.14 1.86 0.03
CA THR A 45 3.04 0.97 -0.71
C THR A 45 3.62 -0.11 0.19
N ALA A 46 4.13 0.25 1.37
CA ALA A 46 4.64 -0.70 2.35
C ALA A 46 3.57 -1.71 2.82
N CYS A 47 2.32 -1.28 3.01
CA CYS A 47 1.22 -2.18 3.36
C CYS A 47 0.95 -3.22 2.26
N VAL A 48 1.02 -2.83 0.98
CA VAL A 48 0.82 -3.76 -0.15
C VAL A 48 1.98 -4.77 -0.22
N PHE A 49 3.23 -4.31 -0.07
CA PHE A 49 4.39 -5.21 0.00
C PHE A 49 4.30 -6.17 1.17
N TYR A 50 3.98 -5.68 2.37
CA TYR A 50 3.77 -6.52 3.55
C TYR A 50 2.72 -7.60 3.29
N SER A 51 1.58 -7.21 2.71
CA SER A 51 0.48 -8.13 2.42
C SER A 51 0.91 -9.26 1.48
N VAL A 52 1.68 -8.95 0.43
CA VAL A 52 2.19 -9.95 -0.52
C VAL A 52 3.29 -10.81 0.12
N MET A 53 4.27 -10.21 0.78
CA MET A 53 5.42 -10.93 1.31
C MET A 53 5.06 -11.89 2.45
N PHE A 54 4.10 -11.50 3.30
CA PHE A 54 3.71 -12.26 4.49
C PHE A 54 2.35 -12.93 4.36
N ASN A 55 1.65 -12.76 3.22
CA ASN A 55 0.28 -13.24 3.00
C ASN A 55 -0.65 -12.95 4.19
N THR A 56 -0.53 -11.73 4.75
CA THR A 56 -1.17 -11.33 6.01
C THR A 56 -1.74 -9.92 5.89
N SER A 57 -2.91 -9.68 6.46
CA SER A 57 -3.50 -8.34 6.49
C SER A 57 -2.63 -7.37 7.32
N PRO A 58 -2.35 -6.14 6.83
CA PRO A 58 -1.68 -5.10 7.58
C PRO A 58 -2.66 -4.34 8.52
N GLU A 59 -3.94 -4.72 8.55
CA GLU A 59 -4.93 -4.08 9.43
C GLU A 59 -4.54 -4.22 10.90
N GLY A 60 -4.59 -3.09 11.62
CA GLY A 60 -4.22 -3.03 13.03
C GLY A 60 -2.74 -2.78 13.30
N LEU A 61 -1.88 -2.76 12.26
CA LEU A 61 -0.50 -2.30 12.40
C LEU A 61 -0.43 -0.80 12.70
N THR A 62 0.72 -0.33 13.20
CA THR A 62 0.94 1.09 13.47
C THR A 62 0.95 1.92 12.17
N GLY A 63 0.24 3.05 12.19
CA GLY A 63 0.28 4.07 11.13
C GLY A 63 1.42 5.09 11.29
N SER A 64 2.33 4.86 12.24
CA SER A 64 3.41 5.79 12.59
C SER A 64 4.75 5.08 12.57
N PHE A 65 5.75 5.73 11.97
CA PHE A 65 7.13 5.26 11.89
C PHE A 65 8.09 6.37 12.28
N HIS A 66 8.80 6.16 13.39
CA HIS A 66 9.80 7.08 13.94
C HIS A 66 11.17 6.40 13.92
N TYR A 67 12.19 7.08 13.42
CA TYR A 67 13.55 6.54 13.35
C TYR A 67 14.58 7.64 13.60
N LYS A 68 15.51 7.38 14.54
CA LYS A 68 16.55 8.32 14.98
C LYS A 68 16.02 9.72 15.34
N GLY A 69 14.93 9.77 16.10
CA GLY A 69 14.31 11.02 16.53
C GLY A 69 13.52 11.77 15.45
N LYS A 70 13.48 11.26 14.21
CA LYS A 70 12.69 11.82 13.11
C LYS A 70 11.40 11.05 12.92
N VAL A 71 10.29 11.77 12.79
CA VAL A 71 9.01 11.23 12.33
C VAL A 71 9.04 11.13 10.81
N TRP A 72 8.94 9.91 10.29
CA TRP A 72 8.92 9.66 8.85
C TRP A 72 7.51 9.51 8.31
N VAL A 73 6.64 8.87 9.10
CA VAL A 73 5.21 8.72 8.83
C VAL A 73 4.49 8.90 10.17
N ASN A 74 3.41 9.66 10.19
CA ASN A 74 2.51 9.75 11.33
C ASN A 74 1.09 10.01 10.83
N LEU A 75 0.35 8.92 10.63
CA LEU A 75 -1.02 8.99 10.10
C LEU A 75 -2.03 8.95 11.24
N GLU A 76 -3.12 9.68 11.06
CA GLU A 76 -4.31 9.51 11.87
C GLU A 76 -4.81 8.06 11.78
N LYS A 77 -5.28 7.50 12.90
CA LYS A 77 -5.75 6.11 12.99
C LYS A 77 -6.77 5.74 11.91
N GLY A 78 -7.72 6.65 11.61
CA GLY A 78 -8.72 6.44 10.56
C GLY A 78 -8.09 6.29 9.17
N ARG A 79 -7.16 7.18 8.82
CA ARG A 79 -6.41 7.13 7.55
C ARG A 79 -5.55 5.88 7.46
N ALA A 80 -4.80 5.55 8.51
CA ALA A 80 -3.99 4.34 8.54
C ALA A 80 -4.85 3.08 8.32
N SER A 81 -6.00 2.99 9.00
CA SER A 81 -6.93 1.86 8.86
C SER A 81 -7.50 1.74 7.44
N LEU A 82 -7.85 2.86 6.80
CA LEU A 82 -8.34 2.86 5.42
C LEU A 82 -7.26 2.33 4.46
N LEU A 83 -6.03 2.84 4.56
CA LEU A 83 -4.92 2.44 3.69
C LEU A 83 -4.57 0.95 3.86
N GLN A 84 -4.57 0.45 5.11
CA GLN A 84 -4.37 -0.97 5.41
C GLN A 84 -5.44 -1.85 4.76
N LYS A 85 -6.72 -1.47 4.91
CA LYS A 85 -7.85 -2.19 4.31
C LYS A 85 -7.77 -2.22 2.78
N VAL A 86 -7.42 -1.09 2.17
CA VAL A 86 -7.27 -1.02 0.71
C VAL A 86 -6.12 -1.91 0.25
N ALA A 87 -4.96 -1.86 0.91
CA ALA A 87 -3.85 -2.75 0.59
C ALA A 87 -4.25 -4.23 0.67
N TRP A 88 -4.91 -4.63 1.77
CA TRP A 88 -5.36 -6.01 1.95
C TRP A 88 -6.38 -6.45 0.91
N LYS A 89 -7.38 -5.61 0.65
CA LYS A 89 -8.41 -5.91 -0.35
C LYS A 89 -7.81 -6.04 -1.75
N THR A 90 -6.86 -5.19 -2.11
CA THR A 90 -6.19 -5.26 -3.42
C THR A 90 -5.46 -6.59 -3.59
N VAL A 91 -4.68 -7.01 -2.59
CA VAL A 91 -3.90 -8.26 -2.66
C VAL A 91 -4.80 -9.48 -2.63
N SER A 92 -5.72 -9.57 -1.66
CA SER A 92 -6.65 -10.70 -1.53
C SER A 92 -7.55 -10.89 -2.75
N THR A 93 -8.00 -9.80 -3.38
CA THR A 93 -8.80 -9.89 -4.62
C THR A 93 -7.99 -10.52 -5.76
N LEU A 94 -6.73 -10.15 -5.91
CA LEU A 94 -5.88 -10.71 -6.96
C LEU A 94 -5.49 -12.17 -6.69
N HIS A 95 -5.28 -12.54 -5.42
CA HIS A 95 -5.07 -13.95 -5.04
C HIS A 95 -6.29 -14.79 -5.42
N THR A 96 -7.50 -14.32 -5.10
CA THR A 96 -8.75 -15.01 -5.46
C THR A 96 -8.95 -15.12 -6.98
N LEU A 97 -8.67 -14.06 -7.73
CA LEU A 97 -8.94 -14.03 -9.18
C LEU A 97 -7.89 -14.77 -10.01
N TYR A 98 -6.63 -14.79 -9.57
CA TYR A 98 -5.52 -15.24 -10.41
C TYR A 98 -4.63 -16.30 -9.75
N GLY A 99 -4.94 -16.73 -8.52
CA GLY A 99 -4.12 -17.71 -7.80
C GLY A 99 -2.68 -17.24 -7.59
N LEU A 100 -2.47 -15.93 -7.54
CA LEU A 100 -1.15 -15.35 -7.26
C LEU A 100 -0.74 -15.72 -5.82
N PRO A 101 0.54 -16.05 -5.58
CA PRO A 101 1.05 -16.42 -4.26
C PRO A 101 0.96 -15.26 -3.26
#